data_AF-A0A0C2EAX3-F1
#
_entry.id   AF-A0A0C2EAX3-F1
#
_cell.length_a   1.000
_cell.length_b   1.000
_cell.length_c   1.000
_cell.angle_alpha   90.00
_cell.angle_beta   90.00
_cell.angle_gamma   90.00
#
_symmetry.space_group_name_H-M   'P 1'
#
loop_
_entity.id
_entity.type
_entity.pdbx_description
1 polymer ?
#
loop_
_entity_poly.entity_id
_entity_poly.type
_entity_poly.pdbx_seq_one_letter_code
_entity_poly.pdbx_strand_id
1 'polypeptide(L)'
;MVIPKPDGGERELGIPTVTDRLIQQALLQVLQPLLDPTFSEHSYGFRPGRSAQDAVLAAQRHVSSGRKVVVDVDLEKFFDRVDHDIFD
;
A
#
# COMPACT_ATOMS: atom_id res chain seq x y z
N MET A 1 -17.32 9.99 2.14
CA MET A 1 -17.79 10.41 0.79
C MET A 1 -17.76 9.19 -0.10
N VAL A 2 -18.75 8.99 -0.98
CA VAL A 2 -18.82 7.81 -1.83
C VAL A 2 -18.52 8.18 -3.29
N ILE A 3 -17.65 7.41 -3.94
CA ILE A 3 -17.33 7.56 -5.37
C ILE A 3 -17.59 6.25 -6.13
N PRO A 4 -18.05 6.30 -7.39
CA PRO A 4 -18.27 5.10 -8.19
C PRO A 4 -16.94 4.45 -8.60
N LYS A 5 -16.91 3.11 -8.62
CA LYS A 5 -15.79 2.33 -9.17
C LYS A 5 -15.97 2.11 -10.69
N PRO A 6 -14.87 1.96 -11.46
CA PRO A 6 -14.94 1.68 -12.89
C PRO A 6 -15.72 0.40 -13.23
N ASP A 7 -15.65 -0.61 -12.35
CA ASP A 7 -16.21 -1.95 -12.59
C ASP A 7 -17.61 -2.11 -11.98
N GLY A 8 -18.21 -1.01 -11.51
CA GLY A 8 -19.45 -1.02 -10.75
C GLY A 8 -19.26 -1.05 -9.24
N GLY A 9 -20.28 -0.57 -8.51
CA GLY A 9 -20.25 -0.43 -7.06
C GLY A 9 -19.62 0.87 -6.57
N GLU A 10 -19.63 1.02 -5.25
CA GLU A 10 -19.28 2.25 -4.54
C GLU A 10 -17.98 2.08 -3.74
N ARG A 11 -17.16 3.14 -3.67
CA ARG A 11 -15.98 3.24 -2.80
C ARG A 11 -16.21 4.37 -1.82
N GLU A 12 -16.24 4.01 -0.54
CA GLU A 12 -16.23 4.99 0.53
C GLU A 12 -14.82 5.52 0.75
N LEU A 13 -14.70 6.84 0.83
CA LEU A 13 -13.46 7.56 1.14
C LEU A 13 -13.63 8.30 2.47
N GLY A 14 -12.76 7.99 3.42
CA GLY A 14 -12.52 8.82 4.60
C GLY A 14 -11.64 9.99 4.20
N ILE A 15 -12.22 11.18 4.06
CA ILE A 15 -11.49 12.40 3.69
C ILE A 15 -11.22 13.18 4.99
N PRO A 16 -9.97 13.20 5.50
CA PRO A 16 -9.62 13.98 6.68
C PRO A 16 -9.70 15.48 6.39
N THR A 17 -9.78 16.31 7.44
CA THR A 17 -9.76 17.77 7.27
C THR A 17 -8.42 18.23 6.67
N VAL A 18 -8.36 19.46 6.15
CA VAL A 18 -7.11 20.01 5.60
C VAL A 18 -6.01 20.02 6.67
N THR A 19 -6.35 20.36 7.90
CA THR A 19 -5.44 20.38 9.04
C THR A 19 -4.92 18.98 9.36
N ASP A 20 -5.81 17.98 9.39
CA ASP A 20 -5.40 16.59 9.66
C ASP A 20 -4.46 16.06 8.56
N ARG A 21 -4.75 16.37 7.29
CA ARG A 21 -3.85 16.01 6.18
C ARG A 21 -2.47 16.65 6.32
N LEU A 22 -2.41 17.90 6.75
CA LEU A 22 -1.16 18.59 6.99
C LEU A 22 -0.34 17.88 8.09
N ILE A 23 -0.98 17.54 9.20
CA ILE A 23 -0.33 16.85 10.32
C ILE A 23 0.13 15.44 9.90
N GLN A 24 -0.74 14.66 9.26
CA GLN A 24 -0.40 13.32 8.75
C GLN A 24 0.77 13.37 7.77
N GLN A 25 0.79 14.35 6.86
CA GLN A 25 1.88 14.51 5.90
C GLN A 25 3.20 14.89 6.59
N ALA A 26 3.15 15.76 7.61
CA ALA A 26 4.34 16.13 8.39
C ALA A 26 4.91 14.92 9.13
N LEU A 27 4.05 14.10 9.76
CA LEU A 27 4.46 12.85 10.40
C LEU A 27 5.08 11.88 9.38
N LEU A 28 4.44 11.71 8.22
CA LEU A 28 4.94 10.85 7.15
C LEU A 28 6.35 11.26 6.71
N GLN A 29 6.61 12.56 6.54
CA GLN A 29 7.93 13.06 6.13
C GLN A 29 9.05 12.73 7.14
N VAL A 30 8.72 12.62 8.43
CA VAL A 30 9.69 12.26 9.48
C VAL A 30 9.84 10.74 9.60
N LEU A 31 8.73 10.00 9.55
CA LEU A 31 8.75 8.55 9.74
C LEU A 31 9.25 7.78 8.51
N GLN A 32 8.90 8.23 7.32
CA GLN A 32 9.26 7.56 6.06
C GLN A 32 10.76 7.33 5.87
N PRO A 33 11.68 8.31 6.07
CA PRO A 33 13.11 8.04 5.92
C PRO A 33 13.68 7.08 6.97
N LEU A 34 13.01 6.91 8.11
CA LEU A 34 13.41 5.98 9.17
C LEU A 34 12.90 4.55 8.88
N LEU A 35 11.67 4.42 8.39
CA LEU A 35 11.00 3.14 8.18
C LEU A 35 11.27 2.54 6.80
N ASP A 36 11.31 3.36 5.74
CA ASP A 36 11.44 2.87 4.37
C ASP A 36 12.69 1.99 4.15
N PRO A 37 13.87 2.29 4.72
CA PRO A 37 15.04 1.43 4.61
C PRO A 37 14.88 0.05 5.27
N THR A 38 13.93 -0.10 6.20
CA THR A 38 13.66 -1.37 6.89
C THR A 38 12.69 -2.27 6.13
N PHE A 39 12.01 -1.73 5.10
CA PHE A 39 11.06 -2.49 4.31
C PHE A 39 11.74 -3.43 3.33
N SER A 40 11.09 -4.57 3.09
CA SER A 40 11.52 -5.58 2.11
C SER A 40 11.76 -4.97 0.73
N GLU A 41 12.80 -5.45 0.03
CA GLU A 41 13.08 -5.12 -1.36
C GLU A 41 11.96 -5.53 -2.33
N HIS A 42 11.11 -6.47 -1.92
CA HIS A 42 9.93 -6.90 -2.67
C HIS A 42 8.63 -6.16 -2.27
N SER A 43 8.75 -5.11 -1.44
CA SER A 43 7.65 -4.20 -1.13
C SER A 43 7.69 -2.99 -2.07
N TYR A 44 6.65 -2.84 -2.89
CA TYR A 44 6.58 -1.81 -3.95
C TYR A 44 5.47 -0.78 -3.75
N GLY A 45 4.50 -1.05 -2.86
CA GLY A 45 3.34 -0.17 -2.65
C GLY A 45 3.67 1.02 -1.75
N PHE A 46 3.21 2.21 -2.13
CA PHE A 46 3.26 3.44 -1.32
C PHE A 46 4.67 3.88 -0.86
N ARG A 47 5.71 3.48 -1.58
CA ARG A 47 7.11 3.80 -1.26
C ARG A 47 7.74 4.80 -2.24
N PRO A 48 8.60 5.72 -1.79
CA PRO A 48 9.33 6.61 -2.68
C PRO A 48 10.21 5.83 -3.66
N GLY A 49 10.16 6.19 -4.95
CA GLY A 49 10.99 5.55 -5.98
C GLY A 49 10.64 4.11 -6.31
N ARG A 50 9.49 3.59 -5.83
CA ARG A 50 8.95 2.28 -6.20
C ARG A 50 7.58 2.46 -6.84
N SER A 51 7.22 1.58 -7.78
CA SER A 51 5.96 1.64 -8.50
C SER A 51 5.33 0.25 -8.70
N ALA A 52 4.04 0.23 -9.06
CA ALA A 52 3.36 -1.01 -9.42
C ALA A 52 4.03 -1.69 -10.65
N GLN A 53 4.62 -0.90 -11.55
CA GLN A 53 5.35 -1.43 -12.71
C GLN A 53 6.60 -2.21 -12.27
N ASP A 54 7.32 -1.74 -11.25
CA ASP A 54 8.47 -2.47 -10.71
C ASP A 54 8.07 -3.84 -10.14
N ALA A 55 6.90 -3.89 -9.47
CA ALA A 55 6.33 -5.15 -8.97
C ALA A 55 6.02 -6.13 -10.11
N VAL A 56 5.41 -5.64 -11.20
CA VAL A 56 5.11 -6.46 -12.39
C VAL A 56 6.40 -6.98 -13.04
N LEU A 57 7.41 -6.12 -13.20
CA LEU A 57 8.71 -6.53 -13.75
C LEU A 57 9.40 -7.58 -12.87
N ALA A 58 9.35 -7.42 -11.55
CA ALA A 58 9.86 -8.42 -10.62
C ALA A 58 9.11 -9.75 -10.78
N ALA A 59 7.78 -9.74 -10.84
CA ALA A 59 6.98 -10.93 -11.05
C ALA A 59 7.30 -11.63 -12.38
N GLN A 60 7.46 -10.87 -13.47
CA GLN A 60 7.85 -11.42 -14.78
C GLN A 60 9.21 -12.14 -14.73
N ARG A 61 10.19 -11.60 -14.00
CA ARG A 61 11.49 -12.26 -13.79
C ARG A 61 11.35 -13.58 -13.03
N HIS A 62 10.41 -13.67 -12.09
CA HIS A 62 10.13 -14.92 -11.36
C HIS A 62 9.55 -15.97 -12.30
N VAL A 63 8.60 -15.58 -13.14
CA VAL A 63 8.00 -16.48 -14.15
C VAL A 63 9.03 -16.95 -15.16
N SER A 64 9.89 -16.05 -15.68
CA SER A 64 10.93 -16.40 -16.65
C SER A 64 12.00 -17.34 -16.06
N SER A 65 12.25 -17.27 -14.75
CA SER A 65 13.13 -18.21 -14.05
C SER A 65 12.53 -19.61 -13.79
N GLY A 66 11.30 -19.86 -14.25
CA GLY A 66 10.64 -21.17 -14.18
C GLY A 66 9.59 -21.30 -13.07
N ARG A 67 9.33 -20.27 -12.27
CA ARG A 67 8.25 -20.27 -11.26
C ARG A 67 6.91 -19.97 -11.93
N LYS A 68 6.20 -21.03 -12.32
CA LYS A 68 4.94 -20.93 -13.09
C LYS A 68 3.66 -20.94 -12.25
N VAL A 69 3.79 -21.13 -10.94
CA VAL A 69 2.65 -21.12 -10.00
C VAL A 69 2.71 -19.84 -9.18
N VAL A 70 1.57 -19.15 -9.11
CA VAL A 70 1.38 -17.94 -8.30
C VAL A 70 0.43 -18.29 -7.15
N VAL A 71 0.79 -17.88 -5.95
CA VAL A 71 -0.10 -17.92 -4.78
C VAL A 71 -0.56 -16.49 -4.54
N ASP A 72 -1.83 -16.23 -4.85
CA ASP A 72 -2.44 -14.91 -4.66
C ASP A 72 -3.07 -14.85 -3.26
N VAL A 73 -2.62 -13.91 -2.45
CA VAL A 73 -3.09 -13.69 -1.08
C VAL A 73 -3.44 -12.22 -0.94
N ASP A 74 -4.74 -11.95 -0.80
CA ASP A 74 -5.26 -10.61 -0.54
C ASP A 74 -5.87 -10.52 0.86
N LEU A 75 -5.58 -9.44 1.57
CA LEU A 75 -6.14 -9.16 2.88
C LEU A 75 -7.36 -8.27 2.72
N GLU A 76 -8.54 -8.86 2.90
CA GLU A 76 -9.79 -8.12 2.86
C GLU A 76 -9.80 -7.02 3.94
N LYS A 77 -10.05 -5.76 3.53
CA LYS A 77 -10.19 -4.60 4.42
C LYS A 77 -9.01 -4.41 5.36
N PHE A 78 -7.78 -4.43 4.82
CA PHE A 78 -6.55 -4.22 5.58
C PHE A 78 -6.66 -3.06 6.59
N PHE A 79 -7.10 -1.88 6.15
CA PHE A 79 -7.22 -0.69 7.03
C PHE A 79 -8.34 -0.77 8.07
N ASP A 80 -9.43 -1.51 7.81
CA ASP A 80 -10.53 -1.66 8.79
C ASP A 80 -10.24 -2.77 9.83
N ARG A 81 -9.24 -3.63 9.55
CA ARG A 81 -8.85 -4.77 10.38
C ARG A 81 -7.47 -4.60 11.03
N VAL A 82 -6.84 -3.44 10.91
CA VAL A 82 -5.65 -3.14 11.70
C VAL A 82 -6.11 -3.01 13.15
N ASP A 83 -5.68 -3.95 13.98
CA ASP A 83 -5.90 -3.90 15.42
C ASP A 83 -5.04 -2.78 16.01
N HIS A 84 -5.70 -1.80 16.61
CA HIS A 84 -5.05 -0.62 17.18
C HIS A 84 -4.31 -0.94 18.49
N ASP A 85 -4.59 -2.09 19.12
CA ASP A 85 -3.93 -2.53 20.35
C ASP A 85 -2.51 -3.08 20.11
N ILE A 86 -2.12 -3.31 18.85
CA ILE A 86 -0.78 -3.82 18.48
C ILE A 86 0.25 -2.68 18.36
N PHE A 87 -0.20 -1.41 18.37
CA PHE A 87 0.65 -0.23 18.16
C PHE A 87 0.83 0.67 19.41
N ASP A 88 0.29 0.29 20.58
CA ASP A 88 0.46 0.96 21.89
C ASP A 88 1.59 0.35 22.74
#